data_AF-A0A1E4J3E4-F1
#
_entry.id   AF-A0A1E4J3E4-F1
#
_cell.length_a   1.000
_cell.length_b   1.000
_cell.length_c   1.000
_cell.angle_alpha   90.00
_cell.angle_beta   90.00
_cell.angle_gamma   90.00
#
_symmetry.space_group_name_H-M   'P 1'
#
loop_
_entity.id
_entity.type
_entity.pdbx_description
1 polymer ?
#
loop_
_entity_poly.entity_id
_entity_poly.type
_entity_poly.pdbx_seq_one_letter_code
_entity_poly.pdbx_strand_id
1 'polypeptide(L)'
;MTTTLPAGVRSYKRTATFTEATTPAALMSDHATKEGVWALIHVEEGRLRYLVTDERRLASEIIITPESEPGIVEPTIAHRVKAVGRVRFFVEFLR
;
A
#
# COMPACT_ATOMS: atom_id res chain seq x y z
N MET A 1 -6.01 -7.42 -9.05
CA MET A 1 -5.01 -6.49 -8.50
C MET A 1 -4.46 -5.63 -9.62
N THR A 2 -4.34 -4.33 -9.42
CA THR A 2 -3.70 -3.42 -10.38
C THR A 2 -2.20 -3.65 -10.38
N THR A 3 -1.60 -3.88 -11.54
CA THR A 3 -0.19 -4.27 -11.68
C THR A 3 0.66 -3.21 -12.40
N THR A 4 0.05 -2.11 -12.83
CA THR A 4 0.74 -1.05 -13.57
C THR A 4 0.13 0.30 -13.20
N LEU A 5 0.99 1.29 -12.94
CA LEU A 5 0.55 2.66 -12.73
C LEU A 5 0.12 3.31 -14.06
N PRO A 6 -0.86 4.24 -14.05
CA PRO A 6 -1.16 5.04 -15.23
C PRO A 6 0.05 5.85 -15.68
N ALA A 7 0.16 6.09 -16.99
CA ALA A 7 1.20 6.97 -17.51
C ALA A 7 1.03 8.40 -16.98
N GLY A 8 2.13 9.04 -16.62
CA GLY A 8 2.16 10.46 -16.25
C GLY A 8 1.94 10.77 -14.78
N VAL A 9 1.57 9.80 -13.94
CA VAL A 9 1.51 10.03 -12.48
C VAL A 9 2.92 10.24 -11.93
N ARG A 10 3.07 11.19 -11.01
CA ARG A 10 4.35 11.55 -10.39
C ARG A 10 4.24 11.55 -8.88
N SER A 11 5.31 11.11 -8.24
CA SER A 11 5.47 11.22 -6.80
C SER A 11 5.43 12.67 -6.35
N TYR A 12 4.66 12.93 -5.29
CA TYR A 12 4.61 14.25 -4.65
C TYR A 12 4.82 14.19 -3.14
N LYS A 13 4.69 13.02 -2.52
CA LYS A 13 4.83 12.84 -1.07
C LYS A 13 5.19 11.40 -0.74
N ARG A 14 6.03 11.22 0.28
CA ARG A 14 6.29 9.94 0.94
C ARG A 14 6.04 10.08 2.45
N THR A 15 5.56 9.02 3.09
CA THR A 15 5.47 8.94 4.57
C THR A 15 6.83 8.69 5.20
N ALA A 16 6.94 8.91 6.52
CA ALA A 16 8.02 8.28 7.28
C ALA A 16 7.94 6.74 7.15
N THR A 17 9.06 6.07 7.39
CA THR A 17 9.09 4.60 7.47
C THR A 17 8.32 4.16 8.72
N PHE A 18 7.36 3.26 8.52
CA PHE A 18 6.63 2.56 9.56
C PHE A 18 7.30 1.23 9.89
N THR A 19 7.03 0.75 11.10
CA THR A 19 7.39 -0.57 11.60
C THR A 19 6.15 -1.28 12.14
N GLU A 20 6.28 -2.54 12.53
CA GLU A 20 5.19 -3.28 13.19
C GLU A 20 4.65 -2.58 14.44
N ALA A 21 5.49 -1.79 15.12
CA ALA A 21 5.13 -1.04 16.33
C ALA A 21 4.60 0.37 16.05
N THR A 22 4.91 0.96 14.89
CA THR A 22 4.59 2.36 14.57
C THR A 22 3.58 2.51 13.44
N THR A 23 3.14 1.41 12.83
CA THR A 23 2.09 1.41 11.80
C THR A 23 0.80 1.99 12.38
N PRO A 24 0.25 3.08 11.81
CA PRO A 24 -1.00 3.65 12.29
C PRO A 24 -2.16 2.67 12.18
N ALA A 25 -3.02 2.60 13.19
CA ALA A 25 -4.20 1.74 13.20
C ALA A 25 -5.13 1.95 11.99
N ALA A 26 -5.16 3.18 11.45
CA ALA A 26 -5.89 3.51 10.24
C ALA A 26 -5.42 2.72 9.01
N LEU A 27 -4.11 2.43 8.89
CA LEU A 27 -3.59 1.63 7.76
C LEU A 27 -3.90 0.13 7.92
N MET A 28 -4.15 -0.32 9.15
CA MET A 28 -4.51 -1.71 9.45
C MET A 28 -6.01 -1.99 9.34
N SER A 29 -6.80 -0.93 9.20
CA SER A 29 -8.25 -0.99 8.96
C SER A 29 -8.56 -0.64 7.51
N ASP A 30 -9.77 -0.94 7.06
CA ASP A 30 -10.17 -0.60 5.69
C ASP A 30 -10.20 0.92 5.51
N HIS A 31 -9.44 1.38 4.52
CA HIS A 31 -9.33 2.78 4.14
C HIS A 31 -9.07 2.88 2.64
N ALA A 32 -9.14 4.10 2.11
CA ALA A 32 -8.87 4.37 0.72
C ALA A 32 -8.13 5.69 0.54
N THR A 33 -7.37 5.80 -0.55
CA THR A 33 -6.85 7.10 -1.00
C THR A 33 -7.96 7.91 -1.66
N LYS A 34 -7.75 9.23 -1.76
CA LYS A 34 -8.69 10.13 -2.45
C LYS A 34 -8.69 9.85 -3.95
N GLU A 35 -9.75 10.31 -4.63
CA GLU A 35 -9.81 10.32 -6.09
C GLU A 35 -8.57 11.00 -6.69
N GLY A 36 -8.05 10.41 -7.77
CA GLY A 36 -6.82 10.85 -8.44
C GLY A 36 -5.52 10.63 -7.65
N VAL A 37 -5.56 10.04 -6.45
CA VAL A 37 -4.37 9.77 -5.64
C VAL A 37 -4.03 8.29 -5.69
N TRP A 38 -2.96 7.98 -6.42
CA TRP A 38 -2.33 6.67 -6.41
C TRP A 38 -1.36 6.57 -5.23
N ALA A 39 -1.11 5.35 -4.77
CA ALA A 39 -0.02 5.11 -3.83
C ALA A 39 0.77 3.85 -4.18
N LEU A 40 2.04 3.86 -3.78
CA LEU A 40 2.93 2.72 -3.81
C LEU A 40 3.34 2.37 -2.39
N ILE A 41 3.29 1.08 -2.06
CA ILE A 41 3.73 0.54 -0.78
C ILE A 41 5.09 -0.11 -0.99
N HIS A 42 6.13 0.50 -0.43
CA HIS A 42 7.51 0.01 -0.53
C HIS A 42 7.91 -0.66 0.78
N VAL A 43 8.37 -1.91 0.71
CA VAL A 43 8.93 -2.62 1.86
C VAL A 43 10.44 -2.54 1.81
N GLU A 44 11.05 -2.00 2.87
CA GLU A 44 12.50 -1.87 3.03
C GLU A 44 13.09 -3.08 3.77
N GLU A 45 12.31 -3.71 4.67
CA GLU A 45 12.71 -4.90 5.42
C GLU A 45 11.47 -5.74 5.76
N GLY A 46 11.61 -7.07 5.79
CA GLY A 46 10.58 -7.96 6.29
C GLY A 46 9.44 -8.20 5.30
N ARG A 47 8.22 -8.35 5.81
CA ARG A 47 7.06 -8.72 4.99
C ARG A 47 5.82 -7.94 5.41
N LEU A 48 5.14 -7.37 4.42
CA LEU A 48 3.86 -6.69 4.61
C LEU A 48 2.79 -7.40 3.80
N ARG A 49 1.68 -7.74 4.46
CA ARG A 49 0.49 -8.26 3.78
C ARG A 49 -0.40 -7.08 3.36
N TYR A 50 -0.70 -6.98 2.08
CA TYR A 50 -1.61 -5.98 1.51
C TYR A 50 -2.88 -6.67 1.03
N LEU A 51 -4.05 -6.16 1.45
CA LEU A 51 -5.36 -6.73 1.14
C LEU A 51 -6.23 -5.66 0.49
N VAL A 52 -6.81 -5.98 -0.67
CA VAL A 52 -7.90 -5.21 -1.28
C VAL A 52 -9.22 -5.83 -0.85
N THR A 53 -10.04 -5.02 -0.17
CA THR A 53 -11.31 -5.45 0.44
C THR A 53 -12.53 -4.82 -0.20
N ASP A 54 -12.32 -3.89 -1.13
CA ASP A 54 -13.40 -3.21 -1.87
C ASP A 54 -14.20 -4.16 -2.77
N GLU A 55 -15.53 -4.11 -2.69
CA GLU A 55 -16.44 -4.95 -3.49
C GLU A 55 -16.37 -4.66 -4.99
N ARG A 56 -15.87 -3.48 -5.39
CA ARG A 56 -15.64 -3.14 -6.81
C ARG A 56 -14.44 -3.89 -7.42
N ARG A 57 -13.71 -4.65 -6.61
CA ARG A 57 -12.56 -5.47 -7.02
C ARG A 57 -12.74 -6.88 -6.50
N LEU A 58 -12.16 -7.85 -7.21
CA LEU A 58 -12.04 -9.18 -6.64
C LEU A 58 -11.15 -9.11 -5.40
N ALA A 59 -11.65 -9.62 -4.26
CA ALA A 59 -10.90 -9.72 -3.04
C ALA A 59 -9.55 -10.38 -3.32
N SER A 60 -8.48 -9.71 -2.91
CA SER A 60 -7.14 -10.18 -3.22
C SER A 60 -6.15 -9.77 -2.14
N GLU A 61 -5.14 -10.61 -1.98
CA GLU A 61 -4.10 -10.48 -0.97
C GLU A 61 -2.75 -10.75 -1.61
N ILE A 62 -1.75 -9.94 -1.28
CA ILE A 62 -0.37 -10.16 -1.65
C ILE A 62 0.56 -9.95 -0.45
N ILE A 63 1.70 -10.64 -0.47
CA ILE A 63 2.83 -10.35 0.43
C ILE A 63 3.85 -9.52 -0.35
N ILE A 64 4.18 -8.35 0.19
CA ILE A 64 5.19 -7.46 -0.36
C ILE A 64 6.47 -7.65 0.47
N THR A 65 7.59 -7.85 -0.20
CA THR A 65 8.93 -8.00 0.39
C THR A 65 9.89 -6.98 -0.26
N PRO A 66 11.11 -6.80 0.28
CA PRO A 66 12.11 -5.90 -0.33
C PRO A 66 12.50 -6.27 -1.78
N GLU A 67 12.35 -7.54 -2.16
CA GLU A 67 12.66 -8.06 -3.49
C GLU A 67 11.46 -7.99 -4.45
N SER A 68 10.29 -7.61 -3.95
CA SER A 68 9.07 -7.48 -4.74
C SER A 68 8.96 -6.09 -5.36
N GLU A 69 8.22 -5.99 -6.46
CA GLU A 69 7.71 -4.70 -6.90
C GLU A 69 6.82 -4.06 -5.81
N PRO A 70 6.77 -2.71 -5.72
CA PRO A 70 5.92 -2.03 -4.76
C PRO A 70 4.44 -2.39 -4.94
N GLY A 71 3.72 -2.47 -3.82
CA GLY A 71 2.27 -2.68 -3.87
C GLY A 71 1.55 -1.46 -4.43
N ILE A 72 0.77 -1.62 -5.50
CA ILE A 72 0.01 -0.53 -6.10
C ILE A 72 -1.35 -0.39 -5.40
N VAL A 73 -1.63 0.82 -4.94
CA VAL A 73 -2.90 1.24 -4.34
C VAL A 73 -3.64 2.12 -5.34
N GLU A 74 -4.82 1.66 -5.75
CA GLU A 74 -5.70 2.34 -6.68
C GLU A 74 -6.56 3.41 -5.97
N PRO A 75 -6.77 4.59 -6.58
CA PRO A 75 -7.63 5.64 -6.04
C PRO A 75 -9.01 5.13 -5.63
N THR A 76 -9.46 5.53 -4.45
CA THR A 76 -10.79 5.22 -3.88
C THR A 76 -11.04 3.75 -3.53
N ILE A 77 -10.17 2.80 -3.92
CA ILE A 77 -10.37 1.37 -3.65
C ILE A 77 -10.00 1.06 -2.19
N ALA A 78 -10.95 0.52 -1.44
CA ALA A 78 -10.75 0.12 -0.05
C ALA A 78 -9.73 -1.03 0.08
N HIS A 79 -8.80 -0.83 0.99
CA HIS A 79 -7.71 -1.76 1.29
C HIS A 79 -7.22 -1.59 2.73
N ARG A 80 -6.39 -2.53 3.16
CA ARG A 80 -5.67 -2.47 4.44
C ARG A 80 -4.35 -3.23 4.36
N VAL A 81 -3.46 -2.96 5.31
CA VAL A 81 -2.20 -3.69 5.46
C VAL A 81 -2.12 -4.41 6.80
N LYS A 82 -1.31 -5.48 6.85
CA LYS A 82 -0.96 -6.18 8.09
C LYS A 82 0.52 -6.50 8.09
N ALA A 83 1.22 -6.11 9.14
CA ALA A 83 2.60 -6.53 9.36
C ALA A 83 2.67 -8.06 9.54
N VAL A 84 3.64 -8.72 8.90
CA VAL A 84 3.90 -10.15 9.05
C VAL A 84 5.24 -10.32 9.76
N GLY A 85 5.21 -10.18 11.08
CA GLY A 85 6.43 -10.11 11.90
C GLY A 85 7.08 -8.72 11.82
N ARG A 86 8.41 -8.67 11.97
CA ARG A 86 9.18 -7.42 11.81
C ARG A 86 9.06 -6.92 10.39
N VAL A 87 8.83 -5.62 10.24
CA VAL A 87 8.70 -4.98 8.93
C VAL A 87 9.19 -3.54 8.99
N ARG A 88 9.73 -3.06 7.88
CA ARG A 88 9.95 -1.63 7.63
C ARG A 88 9.36 -1.30 6.27
N PHE A 89 8.45 -0.33 6.21
CA PHE A 89 7.83 0.06 4.94
C PHE A 89 7.41 1.52 4.95
N PHE A 90 7.18 2.10 3.78
CA PHE A 90 6.60 3.43 3.64
C PHE A 90 5.59 3.46 2.50
N VAL A 91 4.77 4.51 2.49
CA VAL A 91 3.82 4.78 1.42
C VAL A 91 4.25 6.02 0.66
N GLU A 92 4.41 5.87 -0.66
CA GLU A 92 4.62 6.96 -1.60
C GLU A 92 3.28 7.29 -2.28
N PHE A 93 2.96 8.58 -2.41
CA PHE A 93 1.74 9.07 -3.03
C PHE A 93 2.04 9.77 -4.35
N LEU A 94 1.23 9.45 -5.35
CA LEU A 94 1.37 9.94 -6.72
C LEU A 94 0.08 10.61 -7.22
N ARG A 95 0.23 11.57 -8.13
CA ARG A 95 -0.84 12.25 -8.86
C ARG A 95 -0.47 12.43 -10.32
#